data_AF-A0AAJ7LIM1-F1
#
_entry.id   AF-A0AAJ7LIM1-F1
#
_cell.length_a   1.000
_cell.length_b   1.000
_cell.length_c   1.000
_cell.angle_alpha   90.00
_cell.angle_beta   90.00
_cell.angle_gamma   90.00
#
_symmetry.space_group_name_H-M   'P 1'
#
loop_
_entity.id
_entity.type
_entity.pdbx_description
1 polymer ?
#
loop_
_entity_poly.entity_id
_entity_poly.type
_entity_poly.pdbx_seq_one_letter_code
_entity_poly.pdbx_strand_id
1 'polypeptide(L)'
;MEAEEEMGRQRVELRELEAGRRRRGAWGWRKHAAATVEANAYRIAGLGRPLMGWRKRGKGDEAPSALMAVLRELQDQKRRLMDQPKVQEEEEEEEEEDDDDDDDDDDDDDDDDDDEEEEEEEEEEEEEEEEEEEEEEEEEEEEEEEPTETPSNQTETYSNVTESPLGVCQTADREISCRGIGLTHLPVIHNLEATKLDMAENNIRSLEPQAFSGLPNLDTLDLSKNKLDDESFSQNPLSNLTFLKKLNLDGNQLTRIPALPPSLEELKINNNQLSALTPDCFKGMMNLLNLELKGNMLHEGSVLQLAFRPLERLLKLQLDNNRFRSLPMGLPPSLQELEMNENQIEEVREEALRGCVLLRVLDLSHNLLHEQDIAIRAWIYLKSLEALDLSYNQFTSVPMNLPRSLRKLSLQHNKISHVPAFTFRHLRPGLQSLHLSHNALGNEGIERVSFVGTYRSLGELLLDNNHLREVPRCVRQFKNLQVLRLDNNQIRSVRQWGVCHPRNSGSTLASVHLENNLLEVEKVPPNAFSCLTDAQGLVLYPQQGHTYNQ
;
A
#
# COMPACT_ATOMS: atom_id res chain seq x y z
N MET A 1 3.32 -85.29 -10.91
CA MET A 1 2.19 -85.32 -9.96
C MET A 1 2.67 -84.60 -8.73
N GLU A 2 2.31 -83.38 -8.42
CA GLU A 2 1.37 -82.36 -8.89
C GLU A 2 1.78 -81.18 -7.96
N ALA A 3 2.12 -79.99 -8.45
CA ALA A 3 1.15 -78.90 -8.71
C ALA A 3 0.31 -78.63 -7.44
N GLU A 4 0.30 -77.47 -6.82
CA GLU A 4 -0.10 -76.13 -7.32
C GLU A 4 -0.27 -75.30 -6.03
N GLU A 5 0.16 -74.05 -5.91
CA GLU A 5 -0.55 -72.79 -6.23
C GLU A 5 0.15 -71.72 -5.35
N GLU A 6 0.32 -70.44 -5.64
CA GLU A 6 0.30 -69.61 -6.83
C GLU A 6 0.74 -68.22 -6.31
N MET A 7 1.83 -67.66 -6.83
CA MET A 7 2.16 -66.23 -6.69
C MET A 7 2.61 -65.74 -8.05
N GLY A 8 1.63 -65.26 -8.83
CA GLY A 8 1.87 -64.55 -10.08
C GLY A 8 2.47 -63.18 -9.82
N ARG A 9 3.63 -62.89 -10.41
CA ARG A 9 3.81 -62.12 -11.67
C ARG A 9 3.93 -60.61 -11.39
N GLN A 10 4.83 -59.84 -12.00
CA GLN A 10 5.90 -60.12 -12.96
C GLN A 10 6.79 -58.86 -13.01
N ARG A 11 8.09 -59.12 -13.13
CA ARG A 11 9.15 -58.20 -13.58
C ARG A 11 9.31 -58.40 -15.09
N VAL A 12 9.84 -57.40 -15.82
CA VAL A 12 10.47 -57.39 -17.18
C VAL A 12 10.16 -56.01 -17.80
N GLU A 13 11.03 -55.21 -18.41
CA GLU A 13 12.43 -55.31 -18.83
C GLU A 13 13.01 -53.91 -19.13
N LEU A 14 14.33 -53.88 -19.34
CA LEU A 14 15.21 -52.75 -19.66
C LEU A 14 15.45 -52.61 -21.19
N ARG A 15 15.99 -51.42 -21.57
CA ARG A 15 16.68 -50.99 -22.83
C ARG A 15 15.81 -50.05 -23.70
N GLU A 16 16.28 -48.93 -24.25
CA GLU A 16 17.57 -48.60 -24.90
C GLU A 16 18.01 -47.12 -24.72
N LEU A 17 19.30 -46.89 -25.04
CA LEU A 17 20.03 -45.62 -25.26
C LEU A 17 19.41 -44.82 -26.43
N GLU A 18 19.57 -43.50 -26.65
CA GLU A 18 20.78 -42.69 -26.71
C GLU A 18 20.42 -41.21 -27.06
N ALA A 19 21.41 -40.30 -26.97
CA ALA A 19 21.54 -38.99 -27.64
C ALA A 19 21.33 -37.69 -26.83
N GLY A 20 22.42 -36.90 -26.76
CA GLY A 20 22.37 -35.49 -27.16
C GLY A 20 22.50 -34.40 -26.09
N ARG A 21 23.75 -34.04 -25.75
CA ARG A 21 24.12 -32.77 -25.07
C ARG A 21 23.63 -31.55 -25.86
N ARG A 22 23.15 -30.50 -25.16
CA ARG A 22 23.51 -29.08 -25.42
C ARG A 22 23.25 -28.19 -24.19
N ARG A 23 23.90 -27.03 -24.18
CA ARG A 23 24.43 -26.28 -23.02
C ARG A 23 23.43 -25.27 -22.39
N ARG A 24 23.53 -25.20 -21.06
CA ARG A 24 23.52 -24.06 -20.12
C ARG A 24 23.02 -22.68 -20.56
N GLY A 25 22.30 -22.05 -19.63
CA GLY A 25 22.41 -20.64 -19.30
C GLY A 25 21.64 -20.28 -18.03
N ALA A 26 22.30 -20.29 -16.86
CA ALA A 26 21.85 -19.56 -15.67
C ALA A 26 23.02 -19.39 -14.68
N TRP A 27 23.59 -18.20 -14.66
CA TRP A 27 24.39 -17.64 -13.57
C TRP A 27 23.44 -17.08 -12.50
N GLY A 28 23.85 -17.10 -11.21
CA GLY A 28 23.25 -16.18 -10.22
C GLY A 28 22.78 -16.74 -8.88
N TRP A 29 23.71 -17.19 -8.01
CA TRP A 29 23.80 -16.86 -6.58
C TRP A 29 22.56 -17.03 -5.65
N ARG A 30 22.70 -17.90 -4.63
CA ARG A 30 22.16 -17.64 -3.28
C ARG A 30 23.16 -18.06 -2.19
N LYS A 31 23.62 -17.06 -1.43
CA LYS A 31 24.17 -17.21 -0.07
C LYS A 31 23.00 -17.27 0.93
N HIS A 32 23.27 -17.90 2.08
CA HIS A 32 22.42 -18.09 3.27
C HIS A 32 21.57 -19.37 3.33
N ALA A 33 22.25 -20.48 3.61
CA ALA A 33 21.72 -21.61 4.39
C ALA A 33 22.83 -22.16 5.30
N ALA A 34 23.39 -21.31 6.16
CA ALA A 34 24.40 -21.69 7.14
C ALA A 34 23.71 -21.88 8.51
N ALA A 35 23.00 -23.00 8.68
CA ALA A 35 22.53 -23.44 10.00
C ALA A 35 22.22 -24.95 10.08
N THR A 36 22.21 -25.68 8.96
CA THR A 36 21.82 -27.10 8.94
C THR A 36 22.88 -28.05 8.38
N VAL A 37 24.11 -27.57 8.14
CA VAL A 37 25.20 -28.39 7.57
C VAL A 37 26.15 -28.97 8.63
N GLU A 38 26.18 -28.43 9.86
CA GLU A 38 27.09 -28.94 10.90
C GLU A 38 26.70 -30.30 11.51
N ALA A 39 25.49 -30.81 11.25
CA ALA A 39 25.06 -32.12 11.78
C ALA A 39 25.37 -33.31 10.85
N ASN A 40 25.74 -33.08 9.57
CA ASN A 40 25.94 -34.16 8.59
C ASN A 40 27.41 -34.36 8.14
N ALA A 41 28.35 -33.56 8.62
CA ALA A 41 29.78 -33.71 8.28
C ALA A 41 30.47 -34.88 9.02
N TYR A 42 29.91 -35.40 10.11
CA TYR A 42 30.52 -36.49 10.90
C TYR A 42 30.20 -37.91 10.42
N ARG A 43 29.42 -38.08 9.34
CA ARG A 43 29.07 -39.41 8.79
C ARG A 43 29.84 -39.80 7.51
N ILE A 44 30.59 -38.89 6.89
CA ILE A 44 31.33 -39.16 5.65
C ILE A 44 32.84 -39.38 5.89
N ALA A 45 33.34 -39.20 7.13
CA ALA A 45 34.76 -39.36 7.46
C ALA A 45 35.10 -40.49 8.48
N GLY A 46 34.16 -41.36 8.85
CA GLY A 46 34.47 -42.59 9.60
C GLY A 46 34.99 -42.44 11.04
N LEU A 47 34.79 -41.29 11.70
CA LEU A 47 35.25 -41.05 13.07
C LEU A 47 34.09 -41.02 14.07
N GLY A 48 34.18 -41.84 15.12
CA GLY A 48 33.05 -42.22 15.95
C GLY A 48 32.55 -41.24 17.02
N ARG A 49 33.27 -40.16 17.39
CA ARG A 49 32.84 -39.09 18.34
C ARG A 49 33.71 -37.81 18.21
N PRO A 50 33.23 -36.62 18.61
CA PRO A 50 34.03 -35.39 18.62
C PRO A 50 35.05 -35.37 19.77
N LEU A 51 36.29 -34.93 19.49
CA LEU A 51 37.30 -34.64 20.51
C LEU A 51 37.03 -33.26 21.15
N MET A 52 36.87 -33.23 22.47
CA MET A 52 36.72 -32.02 23.29
C MET A 52 38.05 -31.63 23.95
N GLY A 53 38.33 -30.33 24.00
CA GLY A 53 39.55 -29.72 24.53
C GLY A 53 40.54 -29.43 23.39
N TRP A 54 41.03 -28.21 23.21
CA TRP A 54 42.02 -27.60 24.09
C TRP A 54 41.88 -26.07 24.16
N ARG A 55 42.29 -25.54 25.32
CA ARG A 55 42.32 -24.12 25.67
C ARG A 55 43.74 -23.56 25.45
N LYS A 56 43.78 -22.29 25.02
CA LYS A 56 44.74 -21.19 25.34
C LYS A 56 46.19 -21.20 24.79
N ARG A 57 46.45 -20.05 24.13
CA ARG A 57 47.61 -19.13 24.20
C ARG A 57 48.95 -19.52 23.54
N GLY A 58 49.46 -18.57 22.75
CA GLY A 58 50.86 -18.10 22.84
C GLY A 58 51.60 -17.99 21.52
N LYS A 59 52.08 -16.77 21.23
CA LYS A 59 53.00 -16.31 20.16
C LYS A 59 54.15 -17.27 19.81
N GLY A 60 54.52 -17.30 18.53
CA GLY A 60 55.91 -17.58 18.09
C GLY A 60 56.02 -18.45 16.84
N ASP A 61 56.58 -17.87 15.80
CA ASP A 61 57.26 -18.45 14.62
C ASP A 61 56.44 -19.05 13.48
N GLU A 62 56.57 -18.38 12.33
CA GLU A 62 56.01 -18.69 11.02
C GLU A 62 56.74 -19.89 10.38
N ALA A 63 55.96 -20.92 10.04
CA ALA A 63 56.30 -21.86 8.98
C ALA A 63 55.08 -21.93 8.04
N PRO A 64 55.25 -21.84 6.71
CA PRO A 64 54.12 -21.84 5.80
C PRO A 64 53.38 -23.18 5.90
N SER A 65 52.12 -23.11 6.31
CA SER A 65 51.31 -24.28 6.62
C SER A 65 51.11 -25.15 5.37
N ALA A 66 51.02 -26.47 5.58
CA ALA A 66 50.75 -27.46 4.53
C ALA A 66 49.51 -27.14 3.67
N LEU A 67 48.62 -26.27 4.14
CA LEU A 67 47.47 -25.76 3.40
C LEU A 67 47.87 -24.87 2.21
N MET A 68 48.91 -24.04 2.36
CA MET A 68 49.38 -23.15 1.28
C MET A 68 50.12 -23.91 0.17
N ALA A 69 50.76 -25.04 0.51
CA ALA A 69 51.35 -25.95 -0.48
C ALA A 69 50.26 -26.63 -1.33
N VAL A 70 49.17 -27.08 -0.71
CA VAL A 70 48.02 -27.69 -1.42
C VAL A 70 47.29 -26.67 -2.30
N LEU A 71 47.19 -25.41 -1.86
CA LEU A 71 46.56 -24.33 -2.64
C LEU A 71 47.36 -23.96 -3.91
N ARG A 72 48.70 -23.98 -3.83
CA ARG A 72 49.56 -23.78 -5.00
C ARG A 72 49.46 -24.92 -6.02
N GLU A 73 49.42 -26.17 -5.54
CA GLU A 73 49.26 -27.34 -6.42
C GLU A 73 47.94 -27.29 -7.21
N LEU A 74 46.85 -26.85 -6.56
CA LEU A 74 45.55 -26.69 -7.21
C LEU A 74 45.51 -25.53 -8.22
N GLN A 75 46.25 -24.44 -7.97
CA GLN A 75 46.37 -23.33 -8.91
C GLN A 75 47.20 -23.70 -10.15
N ASP A 76 48.23 -24.54 -10.00
CA ASP A 76 49.03 -25.02 -11.14
C ASP A 76 48.30 -26.09 -11.96
N GLN A 77 47.47 -26.94 -11.34
CA GLN A 77 46.57 -27.84 -12.07
C GLN A 77 45.54 -27.08 -12.90
N LYS A 78 45.05 -25.93 -12.40
CA LYS A 78 44.14 -25.04 -13.14
C LYS A 78 44.82 -24.42 -14.36
N ARG A 79 46.07 -23.95 -14.24
CA ARG A 79 46.84 -23.40 -15.37
C ARG A 79 47.09 -24.44 -16.47
N ARG A 80 47.44 -25.68 -16.10
CA ARG A 80 47.66 -26.78 -17.06
C ARG A 80 46.40 -27.21 -17.83
N LEU A 81 45.21 -26.91 -17.31
CA LEU A 81 43.93 -27.22 -17.97
C LEU A 81 43.46 -26.11 -18.92
N MET A 82 44.06 -24.91 -18.85
CA MET A 82 43.70 -23.76 -19.67
C MET A 82 44.54 -23.64 -20.95
N ASP A 83 45.70 -24.30 -21.02
CA ASP A 83 46.56 -24.34 -22.21
C ASP A 83 46.31 -25.61 -23.05
N GLN A 84 45.29 -25.58 -23.91
CA GLN A 84 45.26 -26.41 -25.13
C GLN A 84 44.70 -25.60 -26.31
N PRO A 85 45.33 -25.69 -27.50
CA PRO A 85 45.01 -24.83 -28.64
C PRO A 85 43.74 -25.31 -29.35
N LYS A 86 42.88 -24.37 -29.73
CA LYS A 86 41.84 -24.60 -30.74
C LYS A 86 42.27 -23.97 -32.06
N VAL A 87 42.34 -24.81 -33.08
CA VAL A 87 42.55 -24.45 -34.48
C VAL A 87 41.25 -23.90 -35.06
N GLN A 88 41.38 -22.70 -35.63
CA GLN A 88 40.69 -22.02 -36.74
C GLN A 88 39.29 -22.49 -37.21
N GLU A 89 38.38 -21.53 -37.33
CA GLU A 89 37.76 -21.16 -38.62
C GLU A 89 37.40 -19.66 -38.59
N GLU A 90 37.55 -19.04 -39.75
CA GLU A 90 37.77 -17.61 -40.05
C GLU A 90 36.48 -16.79 -40.14
N GLU A 91 36.67 -15.46 -40.14
CA GLU A 91 35.97 -14.38 -40.90
C GLU A 91 35.78 -13.16 -39.98
N GLU A 92 36.72 -12.22 -40.00
CA GLU A 92 36.78 -11.01 -40.87
C GLU A 92 36.19 -9.79 -40.13
N GLU A 93 37.06 -8.85 -39.72
CA GLU A 93 37.12 -7.48 -40.25
C GLU A 93 38.00 -6.58 -39.37
N GLU A 94 39.16 -6.27 -39.95
CA GLU A 94 39.92 -5.01 -39.98
C GLU A 94 40.35 -4.32 -38.66
N GLU A 95 41.66 -4.40 -38.46
CA GLU A 95 42.51 -3.59 -37.58
C GLU A 95 42.74 -2.20 -38.20
N GLU A 96 42.74 -1.16 -37.38
CA GLU A 96 43.71 -0.08 -37.55
C GLU A 96 44.62 -0.08 -36.32
N GLU A 97 45.90 -0.32 -36.60
CA GLU A 97 47.05 -0.07 -35.76
C GLU A 97 47.22 1.45 -35.60
N ASP A 98 47.80 1.89 -34.48
CA ASP A 98 48.94 2.82 -34.49
C ASP A 98 49.45 3.00 -33.05
N ASP A 99 50.65 2.44 -32.86
CA ASP A 99 51.85 3.04 -32.28
C ASP A 99 51.84 3.61 -30.85
N ASP A 100 52.53 2.86 -29.97
CA ASP A 100 53.76 3.26 -29.27
C ASP A 100 53.90 4.73 -28.84
N ASP A 101 54.03 4.95 -27.52
CA ASP A 101 55.32 5.35 -26.98
C ASP A 101 55.32 5.29 -25.43
N ASP A 102 56.40 4.70 -24.94
CA ASP A 102 56.84 4.65 -23.56
C ASP A 102 57.07 6.07 -22.99
N ASP A 103 56.84 6.27 -21.69
CA ASP A 103 57.92 6.73 -20.81
C ASP A 103 57.49 6.72 -19.34
N ASP A 104 58.49 6.33 -18.55
CA ASP A 104 58.46 5.93 -17.16
C ASP A 104 58.36 7.09 -16.15
N ASP A 105 58.05 6.67 -14.92
CA ASP A 105 58.64 7.09 -13.65
C ASP A 105 58.04 8.23 -12.80
N ASP A 106 57.83 7.79 -11.55
CA ASP A 106 58.02 8.44 -10.26
C ASP A 106 56.91 9.29 -9.62
N ASP A 107 56.26 8.64 -8.65
CA ASP A 107 56.17 9.01 -7.23
C ASP A 107 56.07 10.51 -6.88
N ASP A 108 54.98 10.89 -6.21
CA ASP A 108 55.06 11.43 -4.84
C ASP A 108 53.65 11.67 -4.24
N ASP A 109 53.46 11.07 -3.07
CA ASP A 109 52.82 11.55 -1.84
C ASP A 109 51.42 12.23 -1.84
N ASP A 110 50.53 11.56 -1.09
CA ASP A 110 49.65 12.09 -0.05
C ASP A 110 49.53 13.63 0.07
N ASP A 111 48.32 14.15 -0.10
CA ASP A 111 47.72 15.08 0.86
C ASP A 111 46.20 15.14 0.72
N ASP A 112 45.57 15.33 1.88
CA ASP A 112 44.15 15.50 2.16
C ASP A 112 43.46 16.56 1.28
N ASP A 113 42.16 16.38 1.02
CA ASP A 113 41.12 17.42 1.15
C ASP A 113 39.76 16.85 0.67
N ASP A 114 39.00 16.32 1.63
CA ASP A 114 37.53 16.31 1.62
C ASP A 114 37.05 17.75 1.92
N ASP A 115 35.87 18.10 1.39
CA ASP A 115 35.10 19.34 1.60
C ASP A 115 35.33 20.42 0.52
N GLU A 116 34.47 20.45 -0.51
CA GLU A 116 33.92 21.66 -1.16
C GLU A 116 33.13 21.28 -2.44
N GLU A 117 31.94 20.67 -2.33
CA GLU A 117 30.92 20.69 -3.40
C GLU A 117 29.51 20.55 -2.79
N GLU A 118 29.05 21.57 -2.04
CA GLU A 118 27.61 21.78 -1.73
C GLU A 118 27.35 23.30 -1.63
N GLU A 119 27.55 24.05 -2.72
CA GLU A 119 27.08 25.45 -2.85
C GLU A 119 26.67 25.76 -4.30
N GLU A 120 25.72 25.03 -4.89
CA GLU A 120 25.02 25.47 -6.12
C GLU A 120 23.59 24.87 -6.22
N GLU A 121 22.73 25.02 -5.21
CA GLU A 121 21.28 24.72 -5.35
C GLU A 121 20.36 25.68 -4.52
N GLU A 122 20.80 26.90 -4.19
CA GLU A 122 20.00 27.87 -3.40
C GLU A 122 19.53 29.12 -4.18
N GLU A 123 19.48 29.11 -5.52
CA GLU A 123 19.02 30.29 -6.30
C GLU A 123 17.81 30.06 -7.22
N GLU A 124 17.03 28.98 -7.07
CA GLU A 124 15.79 28.78 -7.86
C GLU A 124 14.48 28.73 -7.04
N GLU A 125 14.49 29.00 -5.72
CA GLU A 125 13.28 28.99 -4.88
C GLU A 125 12.70 30.39 -4.55
N GLU A 126 13.30 31.49 -5.02
CA GLU A 126 12.81 32.86 -4.69
C GLU A 126 11.84 33.49 -5.73
N GLU A 127 11.42 32.78 -6.79
CA GLU A 127 10.46 33.33 -7.78
C GLU A 127 9.04 32.72 -7.73
N GLU A 128 8.74 31.76 -6.83
CA GLU A 128 7.39 31.17 -6.71
C GLU A 128 6.57 31.67 -5.50
N GLU A 129 7.14 32.52 -4.62
CA GLU A 129 6.43 33.06 -3.44
C GLU A 129 5.65 34.38 -3.68
N GLU A 130 5.69 34.97 -4.88
CA GLU A 130 4.94 36.22 -5.17
C GLU A 130 3.58 36.02 -5.88
N GLU A 131 3.16 34.79 -6.21
CA GLU A 131 1.86 34.55 -6.87
C GLU A 131 0.75 34.00 -5.95
N GLU A 132 1.04 33.64 -4.68
CA GLU A 132 0.04 33.09 -3.75
C GLU A 132 -0.61 34.12 -2.79
N GLU A 133 -0.19 35.39 -2.79
CA GLU A 133 -0.77 36.43 -1.92
C GLU A 133 -1.98 37.19 -2.52
N GLU A 134 -2.42 36.92 -3.76
CA GLU A 134 -3.58 37.61 -4.37
C GLU A 134 -4.92 36.84 -4.31
N GLU A 135 -4.98 35.60 -3.80
CA GLU A 135 -6.23 34.81 -3.77
C GLU A 135 -6.94 34.75 -2.40
N GLU A 136 -6.40 35.36 -1.33
CA GLU A 136 -7.02 35.32 0.01
C GLU A 136 -7.89 36.55 0.40
N GLU A 137 -8.22 37.47 -0.52
CA GLU A 137 -9.08 38.65 -0.21
C GLU A 137 -10.53 38.60 -0.75
N GLU A 138 -11.03 37.49 -1.30
CA GLU A 138 -12.43 37.42 -1.81
C GLU A 138 -13.42 36.51 -1.04
N GLU A 139 -13.07 35.96 0.14
CA GLU A 139 -14.00 35.15 0.94
C GLU A 139 -14.24 35.69 2.37
N GLU A 140 -14.57 36.97 2.51
CA GLU A 140 -15.23 37.47 3.74
C GLU A 140 -16.28 38.54 3.43
N GLU A 141 -17.42 38.21 2.82
CA GLU A 141 -18.68 38.97 3.05
C GLU A 141 -19.92 38.11 2.70
N GLU A 142 -20.37 37.22 3.59
CA GLU A 142 -21.80 36.85 3.63
C GLU A 142 -22.23 36.47 5.06
N GLU A 143 -22.83 37.41 5.80
CA GLU A 143 -23.82 37.06 6.82
C GLU A 143 -24.96 38.10 6.91
N GLU A 144 -26.16 37.53 7.11
CA GLU A 144 -27.43 38.08 7.57
C GLU A 144 -28.33 38.84 6.58
N GLU A 145 -29.52 38.29 6.28
CA GLU A 145 -30.81 38.90 6.68
C GLU A 145 -31.98 37.88 6.68
N GLU A 146 -32.81 37.95 7.72
CA GLU A 146 -34.04 37.18 7.94
C GLU A 146 -35.30 37.83 7.30
N PRO A 147 -36.47 37.15 7.23
CA PRO A 147 -37.52 37.46 6.27
C PRO A 147 -38.59 38.44 6.79
N THR A 148 -39.20 39.19 5.86
CA THR A 148 -40.44 39.94 6.12
C THR A 148 -41.59 39.48 5.21
N GLU A 149 -42.72 39.12 5.83
CA GLU A 149 -44.01 38.86 5.17
C GLU A 149 -44.64 40.17 4.66
N THR A 150 -45.39 40.11 3.55
CA THR A 150 -46.79 40.58 3.41
C THR A 150 -47.35 40.33 1.99
N PRO A 151 -48.69 40.34 1.78
CA PRO A 151 -49.38 39.44 0.85
C PRO A 151 -49.89 40.11 -0.45
N SER A 152 -50.63 39.32 -1.25
CA SER A 152 -51.50 39.71 -2.40
C SER A 152 -50.75 39.80 -3.74
N ASN A 153 -51.16 39.14 -4.84
CA ASN A 153 -52.51 38.99 -5.36
C ASN A 153 -52.64 37.78 -6.29
N GLN A 154 -53.84 37.21 -6.29
CA GLN A 154 -54.31 36.24 -7.27
C GLN A 154 -54.43 36.88 -8.66
N THR A 155 -53.91 36.19 -9.68
CA THR A 155 -54.55 36.16 -11.00
C THR A 155 -54.49 34.74 -11.53
N GLU A 156 -55.62 34.08 -11.42
CA GLU A 156 -55.93 32.85 -12.13
C GLU A 156 -55.92 33.13 -13.64
N THR A 157 -55.05 32.43 -14.36
CA THR A 157 -55.28 32.12 -15.77
C THR A 157 -55.26 30.62 -15.93
N TYR A 158 -56.47 30.07 -16.01
CA TYR A 158 -56.77 28.71 -16.45
C TYR A 158 -56.17 28.47 -17.84
N SER A 159 -55.21 27.55 -17.93
CA SER A 159 -54.94 26.80 -19.15
C SER A 159 -54.80 25.32 -18.78
N ASN A 160 -55.81 24.54 -19.18
CA ASN A 160 -55.86 23.08 -19.12
C ASN A 160 -54.58 22.46 -19.65
N VAL A 161 -53.83 21.76 -18.80
CA VAL A 161 -52.85 20.75 -19.23
C VAL A 161 -52.87 19.61 -18.20
N THR A 162 -52.99 18.40 -18.71
CA THR A 162 -52.86 17.10 -18.04
C THR A 162 -51.90 17.10 -16.84
N GLU A 163 -52.34 16.55 -15.70
CA GLU A 163 -51.51 16.30 -14.52
C GLU A 163 -50.24 15.51 -14.89
N SER A 164 -49.13 16.24 -15.03
CA SER A 164 -47.81 15.66 -15.21
C SER A 164 -47.19 15.36 -13.84
N PRO A 165 -46.52 14.21 -13.63
CA PRO A 165 -45.80 13.90 -12.39
C PRO A 165 -44.68 14.92 -12.05
N LEU A 166 -44.32 15.75 -13.02
CA LEU A 166 -43.28 16.78 -12.93
C LEU A 166 -43.61 17.93 -11.96
N GLY A 167 -44.86 18.09 -11.52
CA GLY A 167 -45.22 19.14 -10.55
C GLY A 167 -44.61 18.94 -9.15
N VAL A 168 -44.03 17.76 -8.86
CA VAL A 168 -43.41 17.43 -7.57
C VAL A 168 -41.88 17.42 -7.66
N CYS A 169 -41.31 17.42 -8.87
CA CYS A 169 -39.86 17.42 -9.07
C CYS A 169 -39.31 18.85 -9.09
N GLN A 170 -38.14 19.05 -8.51
CA GLN A 170 -37.43 20.31 -8.52
C GLN A 170 -36.60 20.43 -9.80
N THR A 171 -36.61 21.59 -10.43
CA THR A 171 -35.81 21.89 -11.61
C THR A 171 -35.04 23.18 -11.40
N ALA A 172 -33.71 23.09 -11.40
CA ALA A 172 -32.79 24.22 -11.26
C ALA A 172 -31.52 23.92 -12.07
N ASP A 173 -30.87 24.92 -12.66
CA ASP A 173 -29.53 24.79 -13.26
C ASP A 173 -29.29 23.57 -14.16
N ARG A 174 -30.22 23.29 -15.09
CA ARG A 174 -30.16 22.14 -16.02
C ARG A 174 -30.18 20.78 -15.29
N GLU A 175 -30.59 20.77 -14.04
CA GLU A 175 -30.82 19.60 -13.20
C GLU A 175 -32.31 19.39 -12.99
N ILE A 176 -32.72 18.11 -13.05
CA ILE A 176 -34.06 17.68 -12.69
C ILE A 176 -33.90 16.71 -11.53
N SER A 177 -34.41 17.07 -10.35
CA SER A 177 -34.41 16.20 -9.17
C SER A 177 -35.83 15.80 -8.78
N CYS A 178 -36.07 14.50 -8.76
CA CYS A 178 -37.30 13.85 -8.29
C CYS A 178 -37.00 12.95 -7.07
N ARG A 179 -36.04 13.34 -6.23
CA ARG A 179 -35.54 12.52 -5.14
C ARG A 179 -36.60 12.25 -4.07
N GLY A 180 -36.72 11.00 -3.62
CA GLY A 180 -37.51 10.67 -2.43
C GLY A 180 -39.04 10.81 -2.57
N ILE A 181 -39.56 11.07 -3.77
CA ILE A 181 -41.00 11.33 -3.96
C ILE A 181 -41.85 10.05 -4.08
N GLY A 182 -41.21 8.88 -4.03
CA GLY A 182 -41.87 7.57 -3.99
C GLY A 182 -42.27 7.03 -5.37
N LEU A 183 -41.61 7.46 -6.44
CA LEU A 183 -41.87 6.98 -7.81
C LEU A 183 -41.69 5.47 -7.91
N THR A 184 -42.57 4.80 -8.66
CA THR A 184 -42.48 3.36 -8.95
C THR A 184 -42.00 3.06 -10.36
N HIS A 185 -42.10 4.04 -11.25
CA HIS A 185 -41.68 4.00 -12.64
C HIS A 185 -41.07 5.35 -13.00
N LEU A 186 -40.16 5.37 -13.97
CA LEU A 186 -39.58 6.61 -14.47
C LEU A 186 -40.64 7.38 -15.28
N PRO A 187 -40.94 8.66 -14.96
CA PRO A 187 -41.81 9.47 -15.79
C PRO A 187 -41.17 9.75 -17.16
N VAL A 188 -41.99 10.01 -18.17
CA VAL A 188 -41.48 10.46 -19.48
C VAL A 188 -41.07 11.93 -19.34
N ILE A 189 -39.77 12.18 -19.43
CA ILE A 189 -39.19 13.52 -19.33
C ILE A 189 -38.60 13.91 -20.69
N HIS A 190 -39.01 15.07 -21.20
CA HIS A 190 -38.43 15.68 -22.40
C HIS A 190 -37.83 17.02 -22.01
N ASN A 191 -36.50 17.06 -21.88
CA ASN A 191 -35.76 18.29 -21.60
C ASN A 191 -34.38 18.22 -22.28
N LEU A 192 -34.24 18.99 -23.37
CA LEU A 192 -33.01 19.00 -24.17
C LEU A 192 -31.87 19.77 -23.50
N GLU A 193 -32.17 20.58 -22.50
CA GLU A 193 -31.18 21.36 -21.76
C GLU A 193 -30.69 20.64 -20.51
N ALA A 194 -31.44 19.67 -19.98
CA ALA A 194 -31.04 18.96 -18.78
C ALA A 194 -29.73 18.18 -18.98
N THR A 195 -28.79 18.37 -18.07
CA THR A 195 -27.50 17.67 -18.02
C THR A 195 -27.41 16.75 -16.81
N LYS A 196 -28.20 17.01 -15.76
CA LYS A 196 -28.26 16.17 -14.55
C LYS A 196 -29.67 15.68 -14.29
N LEU A 197 -29.80 14.40 -13.93
CA LEU A 197 -31.06 13.79 -13.53
C LEU A 197 -30.86 13.01 -12.23
N ASP A 198 -31.52 13.46 -11.17
CA ASP A 198 -31.55 12.81 -9.86
C ASP A 198 -32.91 12.15 -9.63
N MET A 199 -32.90 10.81 -9.61
CA MET A 199 -34.05 9.97 -9.32
C MET A 199 -33.81 9.12 -8.07
N ALA A 200 -32.88 9.52 -7.21
CA ALA A 200 -32.47 8.75 -6.05
C ALA A 200 -33.61 8.55 -5.04
N GLU A 201 -33.49 7.53 -4.19
CA GLU A 201 -34.38 7.29 -3.05
C GLU A 201 -35.86 7.08 -3.44
N ASN A 202 -36.10 6.49 -4.61
CA ASN A 202 -37.43 6.14 -5.09
C ASN A 202 -37.69 4.62 -5.00
N ASN A 203 -38.81 4.17 -5.56
CA ASN A 203 -39.22 2.76 -5.61
C ASN A 203 -39.22 2.21 -7.05
N ILE A 204 -38.37 2.74 -7.94
CA ILE A 204 -38.33 2.37 -9.36
C ILE A 204 -37.86 0.92 -9.50
N ARG A 205 -38.60 0.11 -10.27
CA ARG A 205 -38.33 -1.33 -10.46
C ARG A 205 -37.96 -1.74 -11.88
N SER A 206 -38.19 -0.86 -12.85
CA SER A 206 -37.91 -1.15 -14.26
C SER A 206 -37.60 0.14 -15.00
N LEU A 207 -36.79 0.00 -16.05
CA LEU A 207 -36.46 1.08 -16.98
C LEU A 207 -36.91 0.64 -18.37
N GLU A 208 -37.69 1.47 -19.03
CA GLU A 208 -38.10 1.23 -20.42
C GLU A 208 -36.93 1.47 -21.39
N PRO A 209 -36.87 0.80 -22.56
CA PRO A 209 -35.72 0.89 -23.48
C PRO A 209 -35.38 2.31 -23.98
N GLN A 210 -36.33 3.23 -23.91
CA GLN A 210 -36.19 4.62 -24.35
C GLN A 210 -36.46 5.61 -23.21
N ALA A 211 -36.35 5.17 -21.96
CA ALA A 211 -36.68 5.94 -20.76
C ALA A 211 -35.93 7.29 -20.71
N PHE A 212 -34.71 7.36 -21.25
CA PHE A 212 -33.89 8.57 -21.26
C PHE A 212 -33.76 9.24 -22.64
N SER A 213 -34.55 8.83 -23.64
CA SER A 213 -34.47 9.38 -25.01
C SER A 213 -34.77 10.88 -25.11
N GLY A 214 -35.52 11.44 -24.15
CA GLY A 214 -35.82 12.87 -24.05
C GLY A 214 -34.74 13.71 -23.37
N LEU A 215 -33.60 13.12 -22.98
CA LEU A 215 -32.51 13.74 -22.23
C LEU A 215 -31.14 13.49 -22.90
N PRO A 216 -30.92 13.97 -24.14
CA PRO A 216 -29.76 13.60 -24.94
C PRO A 216 -28.42 14.14 -24.43
N ASN A 217 -28.43 15.19 -23.60
CA ASN A 217 -27.24 15.89 -23.10
C ASN A 217 -26.89 15.52 -21.66
N LEU A 218 -27.43 14.41 -21.15
CA LEU A 218 -27.22 13.99 -19.78
C LEU A 218 -25.75 13.61 -19.55
N ASP A 219 -25.09 14.29 -18.61
CA ASP A 219 -23.75 13.99 -18.14
C ASP A 219 -23.76 13.23 -16.79
N THR A 220 -24.80 13.42 -15.98
CA THR A 220 -24.90 12.85 -14.63
C THR A 220 -26.28 12.23 -14.42
N LEU A 221 -26.30 10.98 -13.99
CA LEU A 221 -27.52 10.23 -13.70
C LEU A 221 -27.42 9.54 -12.34
N ASP A 222 -28.32 9.90 -11.43
CA ASP A 222 -28.48 9.23 -10.15
C ASP A 222 -29.77 8.39 -10.12
N LEU A 223 -29.60 7.08 -9.99
CA LEU A 223 -30.66 6.08 -9.83
C LEU A 223 -30.50 5.30 -8.52
N SER A 224 -29.74 5.84 -7.57
CA SER A 224 -29.41 5.17 -6.32
C SER A 224 -30.63 4.96 -5.42
N LYS A 225 -30.53 3.99 -4.51
CA LYS A 225 -31.54 3.63 -3.51
C LYS A 225 -32.93 3.42 -4.14
N ASN A 226 -32.97 2.71 -5.26
CA ASN A 226 -34.19 2.27 -5.95
C ASN A 226 -34.35 0.74 -5.79
N LYS A 227 -35.18 0.13 -6.63
CA LYS A 227 -35.43 -1.32 -6.64
C LYS A 227 -35.07 -1.92 -7.99
N LEU A 228 -34.05 -1.38 -8.65
CA LEU A 228 -33.57 -1.85 -9.95
C LEU A 228 -32.85 -3.19 -9.80
N ASP A 229 -33.08 -4.07 -10.76
CA ASP A 229 -32.49 -5.41 -10.86
C ASP A 229 -31.93 -5.64 -12.27
N ASP A 230 -31.42 -6.84 -12.54
CA ASP A 230 -30.80 -7.14 -13.83
C ASP A 230 -31.78 -7.01 -15.01
N GLU A 231 -33.06 -7.32 -14.81
CA GLU A 231 -34.10 -7.22 -15.83
C GLU A 231 -34.38 -5.77 -16.23
N SER A 232 -34.21 -4.84 -15.29
CA SER A 232 -34.31 -3.40 -15.52
C SER A 232 -33.34 -2.90 -16.59
N PHE A 233 -32.24 -3.61 -16.84
CA PHE A 233 -31.21 -3.26 -17.82
C PHE A 233 -31.16 -4.18 -19.04
N SER A 234 -32.05 -5.17 -19.14
CA SER A 234 -32.05 -6.19 -20.21
C SER A 234 -32.16 -5.64 -21.63
N GLN A 235 -32.79 -4.46 -21.78
CA GLN A 235 -32.99 -3.77 -23.07
C GLN A 235 -32.05 -2.58 -23.28
N ASN A 236 -30.97 -2.47 -22.50
CA ASN A 236 -29.96 -1.42 -22.59
C ASN A 236 -30.53 0.02 -22.57
N PRO A 237 -31.31 0.40 -21.54
CA PRO A 237 -31.98 1.71 -21.47
C PRO A 237 -31.00 2.89 -21.47
N LEU A 238 -29.73 2.66 -21.08
CA LEU A 238 -28.67 3.68 -21.03
C LEU A 238 -27.89 3.84 -22.34
N SER A 239 -28.17 3.02 -23.37
CA SER A 239 -27.34 2.96 -24.60
C SER A 239 -27.27 4.26 -25.39
N ASN A 240 -28.30 5.11 -25.30
CA ASN A 240 -28.36 6.39 -26.01
C ASN A 240 -27.70 7.56 -25.25
N LEU A 241 -27.26 7.35 -24.01
CA LEU A 241 -26.65 8.39 -23.18
C LEU A 241 -25.17 8.55 -23.49
N THR A 242 -24.85 9.06 -24.68
CA THR A 242 -23.46 9.13 -25.19
C THR A 242 -22.57 10.18 -24.53
N PHE A 243 -23.15 11.09 -23.76
CA PHE A 243 -22.44 12.12 -23.00
C PHE A 243 -22.37 11.81 -21.50
N LEU A 244 -22.90 10.67 -21.06
CA LEU A 244 -22.97 10.33 -19.64
C LEU A 244 -21.57 10.07 -19.09
N LYS A 245 -21.17 10.86 -18.11
CA LYS A 245 -19.88 10.77 -17.42
C LYS A 245 -20.01 10.13 -16.05
N LYS A 246 -21.09 10.44 -15.33
CA LYS A 246 -21.29 9.99 -13.94
C LYS A 246 -22.58 9.19 -13.82
N LEU A 247 -22.48 7.97 -13.31
CA LEU A 247 -23.63 7.11 -13.07
C LEU A 247 -23.59 6.55 -11.65
N ASN A 248 -24.66 6.80 -10.90
CA ASN A 248 -24.86 6.26 -9.57
C ASN A 248 -26.01 5.24 -9.56
N LEU A 249 -25.68 3.99 -9.22
CA LEU A 249 -26.57 2.83 -9.09
C LEU A 249 -26.55 2.24 -7.68
N ASP A 250 -26.02 2.97 -6.70
CA ASP A 250 -25.85 2.50 -5.33
C ASP A 250 -27.18 2.03 -4.71
N GLY A 251 -27.14 1.01 -3.86
CA GLY A 251 -28.31 0.60 -3.07
C GLY A 251 -29.48 0.08 -3.91
N ASN A 252 -29.20 -0.66 -4.99
CA ASN A 252 -30.19 -1.37 -5.81
C ASN A 252 -30.08 -2.90 -5.57
N GLN A 253 -30.67 -3.71 -6.46
CA GLN A 253 -30.71 -5.18 -6.36
C GLN A 253 -29.99 -5.85 -7.53
N LEU A 254 -28.96 -5.20 -8.08
CA LEU A 254 -28.20 -5.72 -9.23
C LEU A 254 -27.31 -6.89 -8.82
N THR A 255 -27.34 -7.97 -9.60
CA THR A 255 -26.47 -9.14 -9.39
C THR A 255 -25.29 -9.19 -10.36
N ARG A 256 -25.37 -8.39 -11.43
CA ARG A 256 -24.33 -8.20 -12.45
C ARG A 256 -24.22 -6.74 -12.88
N ILE A 257 -23.07 -6.37 -13.41
CA ILE A 257 -22.88 -5.06 -14.05
C ILE A 257 -23.67 -5.04 -15.37
N PRO A 258 -24.57 -4.06 -15.58
CA PRO A 258 -25.35 -3.94 -16.81
C PRO A 258 -24.49 -3.46 -17.99
N ALA A 259 -25.06 -3.40 -19.19
CA ALA A 259 -24.39 -2.75 -20.32
C ALA A 259 -24.38 -1.23 -20.08
N LEU A 260 -23.19 -0.65 -20.04
CA LEU A 260 -22.96 0.76 -19.69
C LEU A 260 -22.43 1.56 -20.89
N PRO A 261 -22.71 2.88 -20.96
CA PRO A 261 -22.20 3.73 -22.03
C PRO A 261 -20.67 3.92 -21.93
N PRO A 262 -19.91 3.85 -23.04
CA PRO A 262 -18.45 4.01 -23.04
C PRO A 262 -17.91 5.37 -22.61
N SER A 263 -18.78 6.39 -22.51
CA SER A 263 -18.43 7.75 -22.11
C SER A 263 -18.18 7.92 -20.61
N LEU A 264 -18.52 6.92 -19.79
CA LEU A 264 -18.42 7.01 -18.34
C LEU A 264 -16.98 7.26 -17.86
N GLU A 265 -16.88 8.19 -16.92
CA GLU A 265 -15.68 8.56 -16.18
C GLU A 265 -15.81 8.09 -14.70
N GLU A 266 -17.02 8.03 -14.16
CA GLU A 266 -17.32 7.63 -12.78
C GLU A 266 -18.52 6.69 -12.73
N LEU A 267 -18.35 5.52 -12.09
CA LEU A 267 -19.40 4.53 -11.87
C LEU A 267 -19.46 4.14 -10.40
N LYS A 268 -20.63 4.34 -9.79
CA LYS A 268 -20.95 3.85 -8.43
C LYS A 268 -22.03 2.78 -8.52
N ILE A 269 -21.76 1.61 -7.96
CA ILE A 269 -22.72 0.49 -7.87
C ILE A 269 -22.55 -0.23 -6.51
N ASN A 270 -22.32 0.57 -5.48
CA ASN A 270 -22.14 0.13 -4.11
C ASN A 270 -23.43 -0.48 -3.55
N ASN A 271 -23.32 -1.31 -2.52
CA ASN A 271 -24.46 -1.88 -1.79
C ASN A 271 -25.48 -2.56 -2.72
N ASN A 272 -24.99 -3.34 -3.67
CA ASN A 272 -25.79 -4.19 -4.56
C ASN A 272 -25.52 -5.68 -4.21
N GLN A 273 -25.87 -6.60 -5.10
CA GLN A 273 -25.68 -8.05 -4.93
C GLN A 273 -24.72 -8.62 -5.98
N LEU A 274 -23.76 -7.82 -6.47
CA LEU A 274 -22.83 -8.23 -7.52
C LEU A 274 -22.03 -9.44 -7.06
N SER A 275 -22.07 -10.51 -7.85
CA SER A 275 -21.49 -11.80 -7.47
C SER A 275 -20.42 -12.32 -8.43
N ALA A 276 -20.17 -11.63 -9.55
CA ALA A 276 -19.11 -11.97 -10.51
C ALA A 276 -18.73 -10.76 -11.38
N LEU A 277 -17.45 -10.67 -11.73
CA LEU A 277 -16.91 -9.73 -12.71
C LEU A 277 -16.26 -10.49 -13.87
N THR A 278 -16.80 -10.31 -15.07
CA THR A 278 -16.29 -10.94 -16.30
C THR A 278 -15.60 -9.90 -17.20
N PRO A 279 -14.79 -10.34 -18.19
CA PRO A 279 -14.13 -9.43 -19.13
C PRO A 279 -15.08 -8.53 -19.94
N ASP A 280 -16.35 -8.91 -20.05
CA ASP A 280 -17.36 -8.14 -20.79
C ASP A 280 -18.03 -7.06 -19.93
N CYS A 281 -17.95 -7.12 -18.60
CA CYS A 281 -18.61 -6.17 -17.69
C CYS A 281 -18.20 -4.71 -17.93
N PHE A 282 -16.94 -4.48 -18.30
CA PHE A 282 -16.39 -3.14 -18.49
C PHE A 282 -16.01 -2.85 -19.94
N LYS A 283 -16.57 -3.60 -20.89
CA LYS A 283 -16.19 -3.53 -22.30
C LYS A 283 -16.38 -2.11 -22.86
N GLY A 284 -15.29 -1.53 -23.37
CA GLY A 284 -15.30 -0.21 -23.99
C GLY A 284 -15.17 0.97 -23.01
N MET A 285 -15.12 0.75 -21.70
CA MET A 285 -15.03 1.81 -20.70
C MET A 285 -13.59 2.27 -20.47
N MET A 286 -12.94 2.74 -21.54
CA MET A 286 -11.54 3.18 -21.55
C MET A 286 -11.33 4.52 -20.81
N ASN A 287 -12.40 5.30 -20.63
CA ASN A 287 -12.36 6.61 -19.98
C ASN A 287 -12.69 6.56 -18.48
N LEU A 288 -13.03 5.39 -17.93
CA LEU A 288 -13.42 5.28 -16.53
C LEU A 288 -12.22 5.57 -15.63
N LEU A 289 -12.39 6.52 -14.71
CA LEU A 289 -11.39 7.00 -13.77
C LEU A 289 -11.66 6.49 -12.34
N ASN A 290 -12.94 6.46 -11.94
CA ASN A 290 -13.38 6.00 -10.62
C ASN A 290 -14.43 4.89 -10.73
N LEU A 291 -14.19 3.79 -10.02
CA LEU A 291 -15.09 2.64 -9.95
C LEU A 291 -15.33 2.21 -8.50
N GLU A 292 -16.57 2.36 -8.04
CA GLU A 292 -16.97 2.01 -6.69
C GLU A 292 -17.88 0.76 -6.68
N LEU A 293 -17.39 -0.32 -6.07
CA LEU A 293 -18.05 -1.63 -5.96
C LEU A 293 -18.22 -2.09 -4.50
N LYS A 294 -18.20 -1.15 -3.54
CA LYS A 294 -18.27 -1.42 -2.10
C LYS A 294 -19.55 -2.14 -1.72
N GLY A 295 -19.52 -3.03 -0.72
CA GLY A 295 -20.75 -3.60 -0.15
C GLY A 295 -21.46 -4.56 -1.10
N ASN A 296 -20.71 -5.34 -1.87
CA ASN A 296 -21.23 -6.35 -2.80
C ASN A 296 -20.89 -7.77 -2.31
N MET A 297 -21.07 -8.77 -3.17
CA MET A 297 -20.88 -10.19 -2.86
C MET A 297 -19.65 -10.76 -3.58
N LEU A 298 -18.71 -9.90 -3.97
CA LEU A 298 -17.53 -10.28 -4.74
C LEU A 298 -16.51 -11.01 -3.86
N HIS A 299 -15.83 -11.96 -4.45
CA HIS A 299 -14.71 -12.71 -3.86
C HIS A 299 -13.65 -13.03 -4.94
N GLU A 300 -12.47 -13.50 -4.54
CA GLU A 300 -11.33 -13.67 -5.45
C GLU A 300 -11.62 -14.57 -6.66
N GLY A 301 -12.38 -15.66 -6.46
CA GLY A 301 -12.79 -16.57 -7.53
C GLY A 301 -13.91 -16.03 -8.44
N SER A 302 -14.59 -14.96 -8.06
CA SER A 302 -15.66 -14.33 -8.83
C SER A 302 -15.17 -13.28 -9.82
N VAL A 303 -13.96 -12.77 -9.61
CA VAL A 303 -13.33 -11.75 -10.46
C VAL A 303 -12.38 -12.46 -11.41
N LEU A 304 -12.76 -12.54 -12.68
CA LEU A 304 -11.89 -13.14 -13.69
C LEU A 304 -10.66 -12.25 -13.92
N GLN A 305 -9.49 -12.85 -14.16
CA GLN A 305 -8.21 -12.14 -14.31
C GLN A 305 -8.21 -11.03 -15.38
N LEU A 306 -9.10 -11.12 -16.38
CA LEU A 306 -9.21 -10.13 -17.45
C LEU A 306 -10.40 -9.19 -17.27
N ALA A 307 -11.09 -9.22 -16.12
CA ALA A 307 -12.27 -8.39 -15.84
C ALA A 307 -11.95 -6.89 -15.97
N PHE A 308 -10.85 -6.44 -15.36
CA PHE A 308 -10.47 -5.02 -15.37
C PHE A 308 -9.62 -4.60 -16.57
N ARG A 309 -9.31 -5.53 -17.50
CA ARG A 309 -8.46 -5.23 -18.67
C ARG A 309 -8.92 -4.01 -19.49
N PRO A 310 -10.23 -3.78 -19.72
CA PRO A 310 -10.68 -2.62 -20.50
C PRO A 310 -10.44 -1.25 -19.82
N LEU A 311 -10.18 -1.23 -18.52
CA LEU A 311 -10.12 -0.02 -17.69
C LEU A 311 -8.73 0.61 -17.73
N GLU A 312 -8.32 1.11 -18.89
CA GLU A 312 -6.95 1.58 -19.12
C GLU A 312 -6.57 2.84 -18.34
N ARG A 313 -7.56 3.66 -17.96
CA ARG A 313 -7.36 4.94 -17.25
C ARG A 313 -7.84 4.94 -15.80
N LEU A 314 -8.19 3.79 -15.24
CA LEU A 314 -8.75 3.73 -13.90
C LEU A 314 -7.73 4.17 -12.86
N LEU A 315 -8.09 5.17 -12.06
CA LEU A 315 -7.24 5.74 -11.02
C LEU A 315 -7.65 5.23 -9.65
N LYS A 316 -8.96 5.11 -9.39
CA LYS A 316 -9.51 4.69 -8.09
C LYS A 316 -10.42 3.48 -8.26
N LEU A 317 -10.21 2.48 -7.40
CA LEU A 317 -11.01 1.27 -7.32
C LEU A 317 -11.35 0.98 -5.86
N GLN A 318 -12.65 0.98 -5.54
CA GLN A 318 -13.16 0.59 -4.23
C GLN A 318 -13.81 -0.79 -4.30
N LEU A 319 -13.31 -1.72 -3.48
CA LEU A 319 -13.77 -3.11 -3.35
C LEU A 319 -14.08 -3.46 -1.89
N ASP A 320 -14.30 -2.46 -1.06
CA ASP A 320 -14.48 -2.58 0.39
C ASP A 320 -15.76 -3.32 0.74
N ASN A 321 -15.80 -3.92 1.93
CA ASN A 321 -16.98 -4.63 2.43
C ASN A 321 -17.51 -5.66 1.41
N ASN A 322 -16.60 -6.46 0.85
CA ASN A 322 -16.91 -7.61 0.00
C ASN A 322 -16.50 -8.91 0.74
N ARG A 323 -16.18 -9.98 0.02
CA ARG A 323 -15.84 -11.31 0.57
C ARG A 323 -14.50 -11.82 0.06
N PHE A 324 -13.58 -10.91 -0.27
CA PHE A 324 -12.24 -11.28 -0.76
C PHE A 324 -11.44 -11.95 0.35
N ARG A 325 -10.86 -13.13 0.06
CA ARG A 325 -9.85 -13.78 0.91
C ARG A 325 -8.41 -13.51 0.47
N SER A 326 -8.25 -13.03 -0.75
CA SER A 326 -7.00 -12.54 -1.32
C SER A 326 -7.30 -11.45 -2.34
N LEU A 327 -6.28 -10.66 -2.70
CA LEU A 327 -6.43 -9.62 -3.70
C LEU A 327 -6.75 -10.24 -5.08
N PRO A 328 -7.69 -9.66 -5.86
CA PRO A 328 -8.00 -10.17 -7.19
C PRO A 328 -6.83 -10.01 -8.16
N MET A 329 -6.74 -10.94 -9.11
CA MET A 329 -5.72 -10.90 -10.15
C MET A 329 -6.13 -9.94 -11.28
N GLY A 330 -5.14 -9.28 -11.89
CA GLY A 330 -5.36 -8.44 -13.07
C GLY A 330 -5.92 -7.06 -12.77
N LEU A 331 -5.54 -6.48 -11.61
CA LEU A 331 -5.78 -5.07 -11.29
C LEU A 331 -5.18 -4.15 -12.39
N PRO A 332 -5.83 -3.02 -12.71
CA PRO A 332 -5.35 -2.08 -13.72
C PRO A 332 -3.95 -1.51 -13.38
N PRO A 333 -3.03 -1.41 -14.35
CA PRO A 333 -1.72 -0.79 -14.12
C PRO A 333 -1.75 0.72 -13.85
N SER A 334 -2.82 1.40 -14.27
CA SER A 334 -3.05 2.84 -14.08
C SER A 334 -3.51 3.20 -12.67
N LEU A 335 -3.84 2.20 -11.85
CA LEU A 335 -4.45 2.39 -10.54
C LEU A 335 -3.51 3.16 -9.59
N GLN A 336 -4.06 4.18 -8.95
CA GLN A 336 -3.40 5.02 -7.95
C GLN A 336 -3.97 4.80 -6.55
N GLU A 337 -5.24 4.42 -6.43
CA GLU A 337 -5.89 4.18 -5.15
C GLU A 337 -6.68 2.88 -5.20
N LEU A 338 -6.38 2.00 -4.24
CA LEU A 338 -7.08 0.73 -4.06
C LEU A 338 -7.57 0.63 -2.62
N GLU A 339 -8.89 0.63 -2.46
CA GLU A 339 -9.55 0.39 -1.19
C GLU A 339 -10.08 -1.06 -1.21
N MET A 340 -9.61 -1.86 -0.25
CA MET A 340 -10.06 -3.24 -0.01
C MET A 340 -10.30 -3.52 1.47
N ASN A 341 -10.67 -2.50 2.25
CA ASN A 341 -10.95 -2.65 3.66
C ASN A 341 -12.26 -3.41 3.92
N GLU A 342 -12.43 -3.90 5.16
CA GLU A 342 -13.60 -4.67 5.58
C GLU A 342 -13.85 -5.93 4.72
N ASN A 343 -12.79 -6.61 4.29
CA ASN A 343 -12.87 -7.89 3.59
C ASN A 343 -12.44 -9.04 4.52
N GLN A 344 -12.14 -10.21 3.95
CA GLN A 344 -11.69 -11.40 4.68
C GLN A 344 -10.28 -11.80 4.22
N ILE A 345 -9.45 -10.82 3.84
CA ILE A 345 -8.16 -11.07 3.20
C ILE A 345 -7.22 -11.71 4.22
N GLU A 346 -6.76 -12.92 3.90
CA GLU A 346 -5.85 -13.71 4.72
C GLU A 346 -4.42 -13.67 4.16
N GLU A 347 -4.23 -13.49 2.84
CA GLU A 347 -2.91 -13.47 2.19
C GLU A 347 -2.74 -12.35 1.15
N VAL A 348 -1.49 -11.88 0.98
CA VAL A 348 -1.08 -10.97 -0.10
C VAL A 348 -0.02 -11.64 -0.97
N ARG A 349 -0.40 -11.99 -2.20
CA ARG A 349 0.48 -12.65 -3.18
C ARG A 349 1.23 -11.64 -4.05
N GLU A 350 2.43 -12.00 -4.51
CA GLU A 350 3.25 -11.16 -5.40
C GLU A 350 2.54 -10.84 -6.71
N GLU A 351 1.83 -11.82 -7.27
CA GLU A 351 1.26 -11.70 -8.61
C GLU A 351 0.07 -10.74 -8.68
N ALA A 352 -0.66 -10.52 -7.58
CA ALA A 352 -1.85 -9.67 -7.55
C ALA A 352 -1.52 -8.19 -7.77
N LEU A 353 -0.40 -7.72 -7.21
CA LEU A 353 0.02 -6.31 -7.23
C LEU A 353 1.13 -6.00 -8.23
N ARG A 354 1.60 -7.01 -8.99
CA ARG A 354 2.76 -6.90 -9.89
C ARG A 354 2.68 -5.76 -10.90
N GLY A 355 1.48 -5.44 -11.39
CA GLY A 355 1.25 -4.39 -12.40
C GLY A 355 1.00 -3.00 -11.82
N CYS A 356 0.75 -2.87 -10.52
CA CYS A 356 0.25 -1.63 -9.88
C CYS A 356 1.40 -0.67 -9.53
N VAL A 357 2.23 -0.30 -10.51
CA VAL A 357 3.46 0.49 -10.28
C VAL A 357 3.15 1.94 -9.87
N LEU A 358 2.00 2.46 -10.29
CA LEU A 358 1.53 3.82 -10.00
C LEU A 358 0.69 3.94 -8.72
N LEU A 359 0.53 2.85 -7.97
CA LEU A 359 -0.31 2.82 -6.77
C LEU A 359 0.24 3.77 -5.69
N ARG A 360 -0.54 4.82 -5.42
CA ARG A 360 -0.55 5.83 -4.33
C ARG A 360 -0.81 5.27 -2.95
N VAL A 361 -2.01 4.73 -2.85
CA VAL A 361 -2.72 4.46 -1.60
C VAL A 361 -3.27 3.04 -1.67
N LEU A 362 -3.00 2.27 -0.63
CA LEU A 362 -3.52 0.92 -0.48
C LEU A 362 -4.12 0.76 0.92
N ASP A 363 -5.44 0.58 0.98
CA ASP A 363 -6.15 0.28 2.22
C ASP A 363 -6.48 -1.22 2.27
N LEU A 364 -5.87 -1.91 3.23
CA LEU A 364 -6.12 -3.30 3.56
C LEU A 364 -6.56 -3.45 5.03
N SER A 365 -7.07 -2.37 5.62
CA SER A 365 -7.56 -2.36 7.00
C SER A 365 -8.78 -3.28 7.18
N HIS A 366 -9.06 -3.66 8.43
CA HIS A 366 -10.23 -4.51 8.74
C HIS A 366 -10.27 -5.82 7.93
N ASN A 367 -9.13 -6.51 7.88
CA ASN A 367 -8.98 -7.81 7.22
C ASN A 367 -8.43 -8.85 8.22
N LEU A 368 -7.96 -10.00 7.73
CA LEU A 368 -7.47 -11.11 8.54
C LEU A 368 -5.97 -11.35 8.36
N LEU A 369 -5.22 -10.35 7.86
CA LEU A 369 -3.81 -10.49 7.50
C LEU A 369 -2.92 -10.73 8.72
N HIS A 370 -1.93 -11.60 8.54
CA HIS A 370 -0.81 -11.80 9.44
C HIS A 370 0.51 -11.58 8.67
N GLU A 371 1.60 -11.20 9.35
CA GLU A 371 2.87 -10.87 8.68
C GLU A 371 3.49 -12.02 7.86
N GLN A 372 3.08 -13.26 8.11
CA GLN A 372 3.65 -14.45 7.44
C GLN A 372 2.89 -14.81 6.16
N ASP A 373 1.69 -14.27 5.99
CA ASP A 373 0.83 -14.49 4.83
C ASP A 373 1.02 -13.40 3.76
N ILE A 374 1.95 -12.47 4.00
CA ILE A 374 2.46 -11.54 3.00
C ILE A 374 3.66 -12.17 2.29
N ALA A 375 3.55 -12.35 0.98
CA ALA A 375 4.68 -12.82 0.19
C ALA A 375 5.88 -11.86 0.33
N ILE A 376 7.09 -12.41 0.46
CA ILE A 376 8.34 -11.64 0.65
C ILE A 376 8.53 -10.54 -0.41
N ARG A 377 7.96 -10.74 -1.61
CA ARG A 377 8.06 -9.83 -2.76
C ARG A 377 6.73 -9.15 -3.11
N ALA A 378 5.71 -9.24 -2.26
CA ALA A 378 4.40 -8.62 -2.48
C ALA A 378 4.50 -7.13 -2.86
N TRP A 379 5.44 -6.41 -2.23
CA TRP A 379 5.58 -4.97 -2.34
C TRP A 379 6.60 -4.50 -3.39
N ILE A 380 7.37 -5.41 -4.00
CA ILE A 380 8.59 -5.04 -4.74
C ILE A 380 8.32 -4.15 -5.97
N TYR A 381 7.11 -4.24 -6.53
CA TYR A 381 6.69 -3.51 -7.73
C TYR A 381 5.97 -2.19 -7.41
N LEU A 382 5.57 -1.97 -6.16
CA LEU A 382 4.86 -0.77 -5.72
C LEU A 382 5.84 0.38 -5.49
N LYS A 383 6.38 0.92 -6.58
CA LYS A 383 7.44 1.95 -6.54
C LYS A 383 6.94 3.32 -6.08
N SER A 384 5.64 3.55 -6.19
CA SER A 384 5.02 4.84 -5.90
C SER A 384 4.20 4.83 -4.61
N LEU A 385 4.12 3.70 -3.88
CA LEU A 385 3.19 3.58 -2.75
C LEU A 385 3.63 4.45 -1.57
N GLU A 386 2.79 5.42 -1.22
CA GLU A 386 3.06 6.42 -0.19
C GLU A 386 2.30 6.13 1.09
N ALA A 387 1.07 5.62 0.98
CA ALA A 387 0.22 5.30 2.13
C ALA A 387 -0.23 3.84 2.10
N LEU A 388 -0.01 3.15 3.22
CA LEU A 388 -0.42 1.77 3.42
C LEU A 388 -1.14 1.64 4.76
N ASP A 389 -2.41 1.27 4.70
CA ASP A 389 -3.19 0.94 5.89
C ASP A 389 -3.33 -0.58 6.06
N LEU A 390 -2.81 -1.07 7.18
CA LEU A 390 -2.86 -2.46 7.64
C LEU A 390 -3.49 -2.56 9.04
N SER A 391 -4.25 -1.54 9.45
CA SER A 391 -4.92 -1.50 10.73
C SER A 391 -6.02 -2.56 10.85
N TYR A 392 -6.42 -2.88 12.09
CA TYR A 392 -7.49 -3.86 12.33
C TYR A 392 -7.27 -5.22 11.63
N ASN A 393 -6.05 -5.75 11.72
CA ASN A 393 -5.67 -7.05 11.18
C ASN A 393 -5.15 -7.95 12.33
N GLN A 394 -4.33 -8.97 12.02
CA GLN A 394 -3.81 -9.94 12.99
C GLN A 394 -2.28 -9.90 13.12
N PHE A 395 -1.63 -8.78 12.78
CA PHE A 395 -0.18 -8.65 12.85
C PHE A 395 0.35 -8.81 14.28
N THR A 396 1.38 -9.62 14.47
CA THR A 396 2.08 -9.78 15.77
C THR A 396 3.45 -9.12 15.82
N SER A 397 3.98 -8.78 14.66
CA SER A 397 5.20 -8.00 14.46
C SER A 397 4.99 -7.03 13.29
N VAL A 398 5.68 -5.89 13.31
CA VAL A 398 5.75 -5.02 12.13
C VAL A 398 6.38 -5.82 10.97
N PRO A 399 5.73 -5.87 9.78
CA PRO A 399 6.20 -6.69 8.67
C PRO A 399 7.53 -6.17 8.10
N MET A 400 8.39 -7.10 7.71
CA MET A 400 9.66 -6.79 7.03
C MET A 400 9.41 -6.57 5.52
N ASN A 401 10.28 -5.80 4.88
CA ASN A 401 10.25 -5.53 3.42
C ASN A 401 9.10 -4.62 2.95
N LEU A 402 8.68 -3.67 3.78
CA LEU A 402 7.75 -2.60 3.37
C LEU A 402 8.20 -1.88 2.07
N PRO A 403 7.26 -1.36 1.25
CA PRO A 403 7.57 -0.61 0.04
C PRO A 403 8.53 0.56 0.32
N ARG A 404 9.50 0.80 -0.57
CA ARG A 404 10.58 1.78 -0.32
C ARG A 404 10.07 3.23 -0.23
N SER A 405 9.08 3.57 -1.03
CA SER A 405 8.48 4.91 -1.17
C SER A 405 7.56 5.30 -0.01
N LEU A 406 7.32 4.40 0.95
CA LEU A 406 6.28 4.57 1.94
C LEU A 406 6.54 5.76 2.87
N ARG A 407 5.52 6.62 3.01
CA ARG A 407 5.52 7.81 3.85
C ARG A 407 4.57 7.67 5.05
N LYS A 408 3.43 6.99 4.88
CA LYS A 408 2.43 6.78 5.93
C LYS A 408 2.17 5.29 6.11
N LEU A 409 2.27 4.80 7.35
CA LEU A 409 2.00 3.41 7.70
C LEU A 409 1.07 3.35 8.91
N SER A 410 -0.12 2.79 8.69
CA SER A 410 -1.08 2.52 9.77
C SER A 410 -1.08 1.03 10.10
N LEU A 411 -0.80 0.71 11.37
CA LEU A 411 -0.78 -0.63 11.93
C LEU A 411 -1.55 -0.69 13.25
N GLN A 412 -2.42 0.29 13.50
CA GLN A 412 -3.21 0.36 14.71
C GLN A 412 -4.20 -0.80 14.83
N HIS A 413 -4.64 -1.10 16.06
CA HIS A 413 -5.60 -2.17 16.32
C HIS A 413 -5.16 -3.56 15.80
N ASN A 414 -3.90 -3.89 16.02
CA ASN A 414 -3.33 -5.20 15.74
C ASN A 414 -2.91 -5.90 17.05
N LYS A 415 -2.11 -6.97 16.97
CA LYS A 415 -1.54 -7.69 18.11
C LYS A 415 -0.03 -7.51 18.18
N ILE A 416 0.49 -6.40 17.66
CA ILE A 416 1.92 -6.18 17.49
C ILE A 416 2.59 -6.11 18.85
N SER A 417 3.55 -7.00 19.07
CA SER A 417 4.36 -7.06 20.29
C SER A 417 5.83 -6.76 20.01
N HIS A 418 6.24 -6.71 18.74
CA HIS A 418 7.63 -6.49 18.33
C HIS A 418 7.73 -5.53 17.13
N VAL A 419 8.72 -4.63 17.18
CA VAL A 419 9.23 -3.87 16.04
C VAL A 419 10.67 -4.36 15.80
N PRO A 420 10.92 -5.20 14.78
CA PRO A 420 12.23 -5.80 14.56
C PRO A 420 13.35 -4.77 14.32
N ALA A 421 14.61 -5.19 14.47
CA ALA A 421 15.76 -4.38 14.09
C ALA A 421 15.76 -3.97 12.61
N PHE A 422 16.10 -2.71 12.34
CA PHE A 422 16.29 -2.15 10.99
C PHE A 422 15.07 -2.23 10.06
N THR A 423 13.86 -2.45 10.58
CA THR A 423 12.62 -2.59 9.78
C THR A 423 12.40 -1.46 8.78
N PHE A 424 12.79 -0.24 9.13
CA PHE A 424 12.54 0.96 8.31
C PHE A 424 13.79 1.50 7.60
N ARG A 425 14.94 0.83 7.70
CA ARG A 425 16.24 1.36 7.25
C ARG A 425 16.30 1.65 5.74
N HIS A 426 15.57 0.86 4.95
CA HIS A 426 15.58 0.92 3.49
C HIS A 426 14.55 1.89 2.89
N LEU A 427 13.69 2.50 3.70
CA LEU A 427 12.69 3.46 3.23
C LEU A 427 13.35 4.76 2.76
N ARG A 428 12.92 5.29 1.60
CA ARG A 428 13.41 6.52 0.97
C ARG A 428 12.25 7.24 0.25
N PRO A 429 11.99 8.54 0.54
CA PRO A 429 12.79 9.44 1.39
C PRO A 429 12.73 9.11 2.89
N GLY A 430 11.72 8.34 3.32
CA GLY A 430 11.57 7.86 4.69
C GLY A 430 10.14 8.01 5.18
N LEU A 431 9.81 7.31 6.25
CA LEU A 431 8.47 7.32 6.83
C LEU A 431 8.23 8.63 7.58
N GLN A 432 7.10 9.27 7.33
CA GLN A 432 6.66 10.53 7.93
C GLN A 432 5.66 10.31 9.07
N SER A 433 4.74 9.34 8.92
CA SER A 433 3.75 9.01 9.95
C SER A 433 3.69 7.49 10.18
N LEU A 434 3.70 7.10 11.46
CA LEU A 434 3.61 5.71 11.90
C LEU A 434 2.59 5.58 13.04
N HIS A 435 1.50 4.86 12.77
CA HIS A 435 0.47 4.58 13.76
C HIS A 435 0.58 3.14 14.26
N LEU A 436 0.90 2.99 15.54
CA LEU A 436 1.02 1.71 16.25
C LEU A 436 0.09 1.65 17.48
N SER A 437 -0.90 2.54 17.53
CA SER A 437 -1.90 2.62 18.59
C SER A 437 -2.67 1.32 18.76
N HIS A 438 -3.16 1.03 19.97
CA HIS A 438 -3.97 -0.16 20.25
C HIS A 438 -3.28 -1.48 19.83
N ASN A 439 -2.09 -1.71 20.35
CA ASN A 439 -1.30 -2.92 20.12
C ASN A 439 -0.81 -3.53 21.46
N ALA A 440 0.11 -4.48 21.41
CA ALA A 440 0.66 -5.17 22.57
C ALA A 440 2.15 -4.84 22.80
N LEU A 441 2.63 -3.69 22.33
CA LEU A 441 4.06 -3.34 22.40
C LEU A 441 4.51 -3.10 23.84
N GLY A 442 5.54 -3.81 24.26
CA GLY A 442 6.31 -3.54 25.47
C GLY A 442 7.70 -3.00 25.15
N ASN A 443 8.42 -2.52 26.16
CA ASN A 443 9.77 -1.96 25.96
C ASN A 443 10.76 -2.95 25.33
N GLU A 444 10.67 -4.23 25.67
CA GLU A 444 11.54 -5.28 25.11
C GLU A 444 11.17 -5.64 23.67
N GLY A 445 9.96 -5.29 23.23
CA GLY A 445 9.50 -5.50 21.86
C GLY A 445 10.08 -4.49 20.86
N ILE A 446 10.61 -3.37 21.35
CA ILE A 446 11.23 -2.33 20.52
C ILE A 446 12.75 -2.47 20.62
N GLU A 447 13.38 -3.00 19.58
CA GLU A 447 14.84 -3.07 19.53
C GLU A 447 15.47 -1.69 19.39
N ARG A 448 16.71 -1.55 19.88
CA ARG A 448 17.43 -0.26 19.89
C ARG A 448 17.61 0.35 18.50
N VAL A 449 17.60 -0.49 17.47
CA VAL A 449 17.87 -0.13 16.07
C VAL A 449 16.64 -0.29 15.17
N SER A 450 15.44 -0.50 15.74
CA SER A 450 14.20 -0.69 14.96
C SER A 450 13.87 0.51 14.08
N PHE A 451 14.09 1.72 14.61
CA PHE A 451 13.75 3.00 13.97
C PHE A 451 14.90 3.60 13.14
N VAL A 452 16.00 2.89 12.94
CA VAL A 452 17.08 3.34 12.04
C VAL A 452 16.49 3.57 10.65
N GLY A 453 16.75 4.75 10.07
CA GLY A 453 16.19 5.20 8.80
C GLY A 453 15.00 6.17 8.94
N THR A 454 14.40 6.27 10.13
CA THR A 454 13.23 7.17 10.37
C THR A 454 13.56 8.40 11.20
N TYR A 455 14.74 8.44 11.83
CA TYR A 455 15.12 9.51 12.77
C TYR A 455 15.14 10.93 12.18
N ARG A 456 15.25 11.07 10.85
CA ARG A 456 15.25 12.37 10.16
C ARG A 456 13.98 12.62 9.35
N SER A 457 13.06 11.67 9.28
CA SER A 457 11.88 11.74 8.40
C SER A 457 10.57 11.66 9.16
N LEU A 458 10.54 10.96 10.30
CA LEU A 458 9.30 10.74 11.04
C LEU A 458 8.85 12.02 11.76
N GLY A 459 7.68 12.51 11.38
CA GLY A 459 6.98 13.65 11.99
C GLY A 459 5.95 13.21 13.04
N GLU A 460 5.32 12.06 12.86
CA GLU A 460 4.29 11.56 13.77
C GLU A 460 4.54 10.11 14.17
N LEU A 461 4.50 9.85 15.49
CA LEU A 461 4.61 8.52 16.07
C LEU A 461 3.54 8.31 17.13
N LEU A 462 2.56 7.46 16.81
CA LEU A 462 1.47 7.11 17.72
C LEU A 462 1.74 5.72 18.31
N LEU A 463 1.93 5.67 19.64
CA LEU A 463 2.22 4.46 20.43
C LEU A 463 1.25 4.33 21.61
N ASP A 464 0.14 5.07 21.60
CA ASP A 464 -0.87 5.03 22.64
C ASP A 464 -1.55 3.66 22.73
N ASN A 465 -2.20 3.38 23.85
CA ASN A 465 -2.93 2.12 24.06
C ASN A 465 -2.07 0.86 23.83
N ASN A 466 -0.89 0.83 24.46
CA ASN A 466 0.07 -0.28 24.39
C ASN A 466 0.47 -0.77 25.80
N HIS A 467 1.57 -1.52 25.93
CA HIS A 467 2.08 -2.07 27.18
C HIS A 467 3.47 -1.53 27.56
N LEU A 468 3.78 -0.30 27.14
CA LEU A 468 5.06 0.34 27.43
C LEU A 468 5.16 0.71 28.92
N ARG A 469 6.26 0.34 29.58
CA ARG A 469 6.58 0.62 30.99
C ARG A 469 7.53 1.80 31.18
N GLU A 470 8.25 2.15 30.12
CA GLU A 470 9.14 3.31 30.03
C GLU A 470 8.99 3.95 28.66
N VAL A 471 9.37 5.23 28.53
CA VAL A 471 9.51 5.88 27.22
C VAL A 471 10.61 5.16 26.41
N PRO A 472 10.36 4.72 25.17
CA PRO A 472 11.34 4.02 24.35
C PRO A 472 12.61 4.86 24.14
N ARG A 473 13.79 4.24 24.30
CA ARG A 473 15.08 4.98 24.24
C ARG A 473 15.39 5.58 22.87
N CYS A 474 14.78 5.08 21.81
CA CYS A 474 14.93 5.60 20.45
C CYS A 474 14.26 6.97 20.27
N VAL A 475 13.26 7.34 21.10
CA VAL A 475 12.52 8.60 20.98
C VAL A 475 13.45 9.81 20.94
N ARG A 476 14.50 9.80 21.78
CA ARG A 476 15.47 10.89 21.86
C ARG A 476 16.33 11.12 20.61
N GLN A 477 16.25 10.22 19.62
CA GLN A 477 17.04 10.27 18.39
C GLN A 477 16.28 10.92 17.22
N PHE A 478 14.96 11.07 17.31
CA PHE A 478 14.18 11.69 16.23
C PHE A 478 14.42 13.21 16.20
N LYS A 479 14.82 13.72 15.04
CA LYS A 479 15.09 15.14 14.81
C LYS A 479 13.84 15.91 14.40
N ASN A 480 13.00 15.29 13.57
CA ASN A 480 11.86 15.94 12.93
C ASN A 480 10.50 15.50 13.51
N LEU A 481 10.50 14.80 14.66
CA LEU A 481 9.26 14.34 15.28
C LEU A 481 8.51 15.51 15.88
N GLN A 482 7.29 15.75 15.40
CA GLN A 482 6.38 16.80 15.84
C GLN A 482 5.36 16.29 16.85
N VAL A 483 4.85 15.07 16.65
CA VAL A 483 3.78 14.47 17.46
C VAL A 483 4.22 13.12 18.00
N LEU A 484 4.17 12.97 19.33
CA LEU A 484 4.43 11.71 20.02
C LEU A 484 3.28 11.39 20.98
N ARG A 485 2.52 10.34 20.68
CA ARG A 485 1.49 9.83 21.60
C ARG A 485 1.96 8.57 22.32
N LEU A 486 1.95 8.63 23.65
CA LEU A 486 2.32 7.55 24.57
C LEU A 486 1.27 7.37 25.68
N ASP A 487 0.10 8.00 25.55
CA ASP A 487 -0.98 7.90 26.49
C ASP A 487 -1.54 6.46 26.57
N ASN A 488 -2.29 6.17 27.63
CA ASN A 488 -2.93 4.86 27.84
C ASN A 488 -1.93 3.68 27.80
N ASN A 489 -0.75 3.86 28.39
CA ASN A 489 0.29 2.83 28.55
C ASN A 489 0.51 2.51 30.04
N GLN A 490 1.62 1.85 30.38
CA GLN A 490 2.01 1.48 31.75
C GLN A 490 3.29 2.23 32.18
N ILE A 491 3.57 3.41 31.63
CA ILE A 491 4.81 4.14 31.82
C ILE A 491 4.91 4.63 33.26
N ARG A 492 5.97 4.25 33.97
CA ARG A 492 6.17 4.60 35.40
C ARG A 492 7.12 5.76 35.64
N SER A 493 8.04 5.99 34.71
CA SER A 493 9.08 7.02 34.85
C SER A 493 9.56 7.49 33.50
N VAL A 494 9.88 8.78 33.41
CA VAL A 494 10.62 9.37 32.28
C VAL A 494 12.05 9.64 32.75
N ARG A 495 13.04 9.13 32.01
CA ARG A 495 14.46 9.30 32.35
C ARG A 495 14.91 10.73 32.04
N GLN A 496 16.03 11.15 32.65
CA GLN A 496 16.70 12.37 32.23
C GLN A 496 17.10 12.25 30.75
N TRP A 497 16.73 13.26 29.97
CA TRP A 497 16.88 13.28 28.51
C TRP A 497 16.22 12.08 27.82
N GLY A 498 15.11 11.60 28.40
CA GLY A 498 14.32 10.47 27.93
C GLY A 498 13.67 10.72 26.57
N VAL A 499 13.07 11.90 26.43
CA VAL A 499 12.41 12.39 25.22
C VAL A 499 13.31 13.40 24.52
N CYS A 500 13.78 14.43 25.24
CA CYS A 500 14.62 15.48 24.69
C CYS A 500 16.11 15.26 25.03
N HIS A 501 16.96 15.06 24.02
CA HIS A 501 18.40 14.96 24.22
C HIS A 501 19.11 16.29 23.90
N PRO A 502 20.10 16.75 24.69
CA PRO A 502 20.79 18.03 24.44
C PRO A 502 21.50 18.11 23.09
N ARG A 503 21.92 16.96 22.54
CA ARG A 503 22.52 16.85 21.21
C ARG A 503 21.51 16.91 20.05
N ASN A 504 20.23 17.04 20.37
CA ASN A 504 19.13 17.16 19.42
C ASN A 504 18.47 18.53 19.59
N SER A 505 19.27 19.58 19.39
CA SER A 505 18.90 20.98 19.68
C SER A 505 17.92 21.61 18.69
N GLY A 506 17.69 20.99 17.52
CA GLY A 506 16.71 21.42 16.50
C GLY A 506 15.46 20.54 16.46
N SER A 507 14.96 20.10 17.62
CA SER A 507 13.76 19.26 17.68
C SER A 507 12.53 20.03 17.25
N THR A 508 11.68 19.44 16.41
CA THR A 508 10.39 20.01 15.99
C THR A 508 9.22 19.56 16.87
N LEU A 509 9.51 19.02 18.06
CA LEU A 509 8.55 18.30 18.89
C LEU A 509 7.56 19.28 19.53
N ALA A 510 6.34 19.30 19.02
CA ALA A 510 5.29 20.20 19.48
C ALA A 510 4.38 19.52 20.50
N SER A 511 4.05 18.24 20.31
CA SER A 511 3.04 17.55 21.10
C SER A 511 3.54 16.22 21.67
N VAL A 512 3.40 16.05 22.99
CA VAL A 512 3.73 14.83 23.74
C VAL A 512 2.60 14.49 24.70
N HIS A 513 1.93 13.37 24.45
CA HIS A 513 0.85 12.85 25.28
C HIS A 513 1.34 11.68 26.13
N LEU A 514 1.15 11.78 27.45
CA LEU A 514 1.57 10.81 28.47
C LEU A 514 0.49 10.56 29.53
N GLU A 515 -0.71 11.12 29.36
CA GLU A 515 -1.87 10.86 30.20
C GLU A 515 -2.25 9.36 30.24
N ASN A 516 -3.03 8.97 31.23
CA ASN A 516 -3.48 7.61 31.48
C ASN A 516 -2.35 6.58 31.57
N ASN A 517 -1.20 6.97 32.12
CA ASN A 517 -0.06 6.10 32.44
C ASN A 517 0.03 5.83 33.96
N LEU A 518 1.19 5.39 34.45
CA LEU A 518 1.48 5.15 35.87
C LEU A 518 2.60 6.09 36.38
N LEU A 519 2.67 7.29 35.80
CA LEU A 519 3.80 8.20 35.98
C LEU A 519 3.69 8.93 37.31
N GLU A 520 4.74 8.85 38.12
CA GLU A 520 4.93 9.76 39.25
C GLU A 520 5.43 11.11 38.74
N VAL A 521 4.51 12.00 38.36
CA VAL A 521 4.82 13.27 37.67
C VAL A 521 5.84 14.13 38.44
N GLU A 522 5.78 14.14 39.77
CA GLU A 522 6.72 14.87 40.64
C GLU A 522 8.18 14.38 40.51
N LYS A 523 8.40 13.14 40.05
CA LYS A 523 9.72 12.55 39.86
C LYS A 523 10.27 12.76 38.44
N VAL A 524 9.49 13.38 37.55
CA VAL A 524 9.93 13.62 36.17
C VAL A 524 11.05 14.68 36.18
N PRO A 525 12.23 14.39 35.59
CA PRO A 525 13.30 15.37 35.54
C PRO A 525 12.90 16.60 34.72
N PRO A 526 13.30 17.82 35.13
CA PRO A 526 12.92 19.06 34.42
C PRO A 526 13.41 19.09 32.97
N ASN A 527 14.56 18.44 32.69
CA ASN A 527 15.14 18.41 31.34
C ASN A 527 14.64 17.23 30.50
N ALA A 528 13.59 16.52 30.93
CA ALA A 528 13.04 15.40 30.15
C ALA A 528 12.42 15.86 28.83
N PHE A 529 11.82 17.06 28.82
CA PHE A 529 11.05 17.64 27.72
C PHE A 529 11.59 19.00 27.25
N SER A 530 12.87 19.32 27.51
CA SER A 530 13.44 20.65 27.26
C SER A 530 13.52 21.09 25.79
N CYS A 531 13.20 20.20 24.86
CA CYS A 531 13.19 20.43 23.41
C CYS A 531 11.79 20.60 22.83
N LEU A 532 10.75 20.63 23.68
CA LEU A 532 9.41 20.94 23.23
C LEU A 532 9.35 22.37 22.70
N THR A 533 8.81 22.52 21.50
CA THR A 533 8.60 23.82 20.86
C THR A 533 7.36 24.53 21.42
N ASP A 534 6.36 23.76 21.83
CA ASP A 534 5.15 24.25 22.49
C ASP A 534 4.99 23.61 23.89
N ALA A 535 4.91 24.45 24.91
CA ALA A 535 4.70 24.01 26.28
C ALA A 535 3.25 23.51 26.53
N GLN A 536 2.27 23.95 25.73
CA GLN A 536 0.87 23.50 25.83
C GLN A 536 0.67 22.10 25.25
N GLY A 537 1.54 21.67 24.33
CA GLY A 537 1.49 20.34 23.76
C GLY A 537 1.96 19.21 24.70
N LEU A 538 2.42 19.51 25.92
CA LEU A 538 2.77 18.51 26.93
C LEU A 538 1.56 18.13 27.79
N VAL A 539 1.03 16.93 27.57
CA VAL A 539 -0.12 16.41 28.33
C VAL A 539 0.35 15.30 29.27
N LEU A 540 0.27 15.55 30.59
CA LEU A 540 0.71 14.61 31.63
C LEU A 540 -0.43 14.07 32.50
N TYR A 541 -1.65 14.58 32.39
CA TYR A 541 -2.74 14.26 33.30
C TYR A 541 -4.01 13.89 32.53
N PRO A 542 -4.85 12.99 33.08
CA PRO A 542 -4.70 12.27 34.36
C PRO A 542 -3.68 11.11 34.30
N GLN A 543 -3.36 10.47 35.43
CA GLN A 543 -2.57 9.24 35.56
C GLN A 543 -3.40 8.17 36.29
N GLN A 544 -3.22 6.91 35.90
CA GLN A 544 -3.91 5.77 36.50
C GLN A 544 -3.52 5.59 37.97
N GLY A 545 -4.50 5.28 38.82
CA GLY A 545 -4.27 5.00 40.25
C GLY A 545 -4.08 6.25 41.12
N HIS A 546 -4.01 7.45 40.54
CA HIS A 546 -4.07 8.71 41.28
C HIS A 546 -5.51 9.21 41.34
N THR A 547 -6.08 9.29 42.54
CA THR A 547 -7.30 10.07 42.78
C THR A 547 -6.90 11.55 42.76
N TYR A 548 -7.22 12.24 41.66
CA TYR A 548 -7.12 13.70 41.61
C TYR A 548 -8.21 14.23 42.54
N ASN A 549 -7.88 14.48 43.80
CA ASN A 549 -8.71 15.33 44.64
C ASN A 549 -8.70 16.71 43.99
N GLN A 550 -9.87 17.09 43.45
CA GLN A 550 -10.18 18.35 42.79
C GLN A 550 -9.80 19.57 43.63
#